data_AF-A0A432JNQ7-F1
#
_entry.id   AF-A0A432JNQ7-F1
#
_cell.length_a   1.000
_cell.length_b   1.000
_cell.length_c   1.000
_cell.angle_alpha   90.00
_cell.angle_beta   90.00
_cell.angle_gamma   90.00
#
_symmetry.space_group_name_H-M   'P 1'
#
loop_
_entity.id
_entity.type
_entity.pdbx_description
1 polymer ?
#
loop_
_entity_poly.entity_id
_entity_poly.type
_entity_poly.pdbx_seq_one_letter_code
_entity_poly.pdbx_strand_id
1 'polypeptide(L)'
;MEIADFPPVSASGPGHYYEKERRIASEETPRIVVERNGPYIVRGNVPLVEKSEEMSEFGEPLTWIRGEVLRETGNYALCRCGKSNKKPFCDDTHEEIGFEGTEAADTGQIADRRQTFRSPKIFIKDDHSLCVHSEFCGTRLTNIWEMRAKSNDSEVLAEIIAMIDRCPSGTLTYTLERDGEIIEPDLPKEVGVIPNGPI
;
A
#
# COMPACT_ATOMS: atom_id res chain seq x y z
N MET A 1 37.65 6.65 -29.18
CA MET A 1 36.24 6.59 -28.77
C MET A 1 36.28 6.60 -27.25
N GLU A 2 36.46 7.79 -26.70
CA GLU A 2 36.73 8.00 -25.28
C GLU A 2 35.41 8.01 -24.51
N ILE A 3 35.37 7.15 -23.51
CA ILE A 3 34.35 7.03 -22.48
C ILE A 3 34.55 8.20 -21.52
N ALA A 4 33.55 9.08 -21.43
CA ALA A 4 33.57 10.22 -20.51
C ALA A 4 33.40 9.72 -19.06
N ASP A 5 34.45 9.88 -18.27
CA ASP A 5 34.47 9.77 -16.81
C ASP A 5 33.54 10.83 -16.20
N PHE A 6 32.54 10.40 -15.43
CA PHE A 6 31.76 11.31 -14.59
C PHE A 6 32.54 11.59 -13.30
N PRO A 7 32.79 12.86 -12.94
CA PRO A 7 33.51 13.19 -11.72
C PRO A 7 32.67 12.89 -10.46
N PRO A 8 33.32 12.56 -9.33
CA PRO A 8 32.64 12.26 -8.08
C PRO A 8 31.92 13.50 -7.55
N VAL A 9 30.63 13.35 -7.23
CA VAL A 9 29.81 14.40 -6.63
C VAL A 9 30.35 14.65 -5.22
N SER A 10 30.84 15.87 -4.98
CA SER A 10 31.34 16.33 -3.69
C SER A 10 30.20 16.40 -2.67
N ALA A 11 30.33 15.61 -1.61
CA ALA A 11 29.47 15.71 -0.44
C ALA A 11 29.89 16.94 0.39
N SER A 12 29.09 18.01 0.33
CA SER A 12 29.23 19.15 1.25
C SER A 12 27.86 19.73 1.61
N GLY A 13 27.33 19.27 2.74
CA GLY A 13 26.15 19.80 3.42
C GLY A 13 25.79 18.90 4.60
N PRO A 14 25.84 19.37 5.87
CA PRO A 14 25.49 18.55 7.02
C PRO A 14 23.96 18.44 7.11
N GLY A 15 23.41 17.34 6.61
CA GLY A 15 22.01 16.98 6.84
C GLY A 15 21.80 16.65 8.32
N HIS A 16 21.21 17.59 9.05
CA HIS A 16 20.92 17.48 10.49
C HIS A 16 20.07 16.26 10.90
N TYR A 17 19.50 15.53 9.93
CA TYR A 17 18.71 14.32 10.15
C TYR A 17 19.54 13.06 10.46
N TYR A 18 20.83 13.01 10.09
CA TYR A 18 21.60 11.75 10.11
C TYR A 18 22.40 11.47 11.40
N GLU A 19 22.59 12.44 12.30
CA GLU A 19 23.58 12.30 13.39
C GLU A 19 23.01 11.96 14.78
N LYS A 20 21.69 11.80 14.95
CA LYS A 20 21.10 11.60 16.29
C LYS A 20 20.79 10.14 16.70
N GLU A 21 21.08 9.13 15.89
CA GLU A 21 20.68 7.73 16.16
C GLU A 21 21.85 6.79 16.53
N ARG A 22 22.79 7.26 17.35
CA ARG A 22 23.76 6.38 18.04
C ARG A 22 23.46 6.30 19.53
N ARG A 23 22.44 5.50 19.90
CA ARG A 23 22.35 4.80 21.21
C ARG A 23 21.14 3.85 21.26
N ILE A 24 21.47 2.57 21.40
CA ILE A 24 20.66 1.43 21.87
C ILE A 24 19.54 0.96 20.91
N ALA A 25 19.78 -0.20 20.29
CA ALA A 25 18.76 -1.00 19.62
C ALA A 25 17.73 -1.50 20.63
N SER A 26 16.70 -0.70 20.89
CA SER A 26 15.40 -1.22 21.31
C SER A 26 14.62 -1.56 20.04
N GLU A 27 14.00 -2.74 19.98
CA GLU A 27 13.02 -3.10 18.95
C GLU A 27 11.85 -2.10 19.00
N GLU A 28 11.98 -0.97 18.31
CA GLU A 28 10.88 -0.01 18.17
C GLU A 28 9.70 -0.71 17.49
N THR A 29 8.51 -0.64 18.10
CA THR A 29 7.28 -1.14 17.48
C THR A 29 7.07 -0.49 16.11
N PRO A 30 6.88 -1.28 15.03
CA PRO A 30 6.59 -0.79 13.70
C PRO A 30 5.41 0.19 13.70
N ARG A 31 5.62 1.37 13.12
CA ARG A 31 4.56 2.38 12.99
C ARG A 31 4.85 3.36 11.86
N ILE A 32 3.79 3.91 11.30
CA ILE A 32 3.85 5.03 10.35
C ILE A 32 3.25 6.24 11.05
N VAL A 33 3.99 7.34 11.12
CA VAL A 33 3.55 8.61 11.70
C VAL A 33 3.32 9.59 10.58
N VAL A 34 2.12 10.16 10.50
CA VAL A 34 1.82 11.27 9.58
C VAL A 34 2.31 12.56 10.25
N GLU A 35 3.39 13.15 9.75
CA GLU A 35 3.89 14.40 10.29
C GLU A 35 3.02 15.57 9.80
N ARG A 36 2.68 16.50 10.71
CA ARG A 36 1.89 17.69 10.37
C ARG A 36 2.62 18.48 9.28
N ASN A 37 1.94 18.74 8.16
CA ASN A 37 2.52 19.43 6.99
C ASN A 37 3.79 18.78 6.42
N GLY A 38 4.09 17.54 6.83
CA GLY A 38 5.34 16.85 6.51
C GLY A 38 5.11 15.46 5.92
N PRO A 39 6.18 14.66 5.78
CA PRO A 39 6.15 13.31 5.22
C PRO A 39 5.40 12.29 6.08
N TYR A 40 5.30 11.06 5.55
CA TYR A 40 5.05 9.87 6.37
C TYR A 40 6.37 9.37 6.94
N ILE A 41 6.50 9.26 8.26
CA ILE A 41 7.68 8.75 8.95
C ILE A 41 7.45 7.28 9.31
N VAL A 42 8.19 6.38 8.66
CA VAL A 42 8.15 4.94 8.92
C VAL A 42 9.22 4.58 9.94
N ARG A 43 8.83 3.87 11.01
CA ARG A 43 9.71 3.46 12.11
C ARG A 43 9.63 1.97 12.38
N GLY A 44 10.67 1.43 13.01
CA GLY A 44 10.69 0.05 13.50
C GLY A 44 11.15 -0.99 12.46
N ASN A 45 12.12 -0.63 11.62
CA ASN A 45 12.76 -1.54 10.64
C ASN A 45 11.78 -2.21 9.66
N VAL A 46 10.78 -1.47 9.17
CA VAL A 46 9.82 -1.98 8.17
C VAL A 46 10.41 -1.89 6.77
N PRO A 47 10.59 -2.99 6.02
CA PRO A 47 11.13 -2.94 4.67
C PRO A 47 10.26 -2.09 3.72
N LEU A 48 10.91 -1.41 2.78
CA LEU A 48 10.28 -0.71 1.66
C LEU A 48 10.57 -1.49 0.39
N VAL A 49 9.53 -1.87 -0.34
CA VAL A 49 9.65 -2.70 -1.55
C VAL A 49 8.90 -2.07 -2.70
N GLU A 50 9.42 -2.22 -3.90
CA GLU A 50 8.66 -1.93 -5.10
C GLU A 50 7.60 -3.03 -5.32
N LYS A 51 6.39 -2.63 -5.71
CA LYS A 51 5.34 -3.54 -6.18
C LYS A 51 4.81 -3.06 -7.51
N SER A 52 4.47 -4.01 -8.36
CA SER A 52 3.80 -3.76 -9.63
C SER A 52 2.69 -4.78 -9.86
N GLU A 53 1.80 -4.48 -10.79
CA GLU A 53 0.70 -5.36 -11.16
C GLU A 53 1.09 -6.12 -12.42
N GLU A 54 0.92 -7.44 -12.40
CA GLU A 54 0.92 -8.23 -13.63
C GLU A 54 -0.42 -8.03 -14.33
N MET A 55 -0.40 -7.55 -15.57
CA MET A 55 -1.60 -7.24 -16.33
C MET A 55 -1.94 -8.34 -17.34
N SER A 56 -3.23 -8.57 -17.54
CA SER A 56 -3.75 -9.35 -18.66
C SER A 56 -3.49 -8.64 -19.99
N GLU A 57 -3.69 -9.34 -21.11
CA GLU A 57 -3.65 -8.72 -22.45
C GLU A 57 -4.70 -7.61 -22.64
N PHE A 58 -5.72 -7.57 -21.78
CA PHE A 58 -6.78 -6.56 -21.80
C PHE A 58 -6.56 -5.45 -20.77
N GLY A 59 -5.42 -5.46 -20.05
CA GLY A 59 -5.09 -4.44 -19.06
C GLY A 59 -5.72 -4.66 -17.69
N GLU A 60 -6.16 -5.87 -17.37
CA GLU A 60 -6.73 -6.20 -16.06
C GLU A 60 -5.64 -6.70 -15.10
N PRO A 61 -5.58 -6.25 -13.85
CA PRO A 61 -4.56 -6.70 -12.91
C PRO A 61 -4.86 -8.12 -12.44
N LEU A 62 -3.92 -9.03 -12.66
CA LEU A 62 -4.02 -10.47 -12.35
C LEU A 62 -3.40 -10.81 -11.01
N THR A 63 -2.21 -10.28 -10.72
CA THR A 63 -1.53 -10.49 -9.42
C THR A 63 -0.54 -9.36 -9.12
N TRP A 64 -0.11 -9.29 -7.87
CA TRP A 64 1.03 -8.47 -7.46
C TRP A 64 2.35 -9.16 -7.82
N ILE A 65 3.29 -8.38 -8.34
CA ILE A 65 4.70 -8.71 -8.49
C ILE A 65 5.46 -7.93 -7.41
N ARG A 66 6.25 -8.65 -6.60
CA ARG A 66 7.18 -8.03 -5.64
C ARG A 66 8.52 -7.79 -6.32
N GLY A 67 8.92 -6.52 -6.38
CA GLY A 67 10.17 -6.07 -7.01
C GLY A 67 11.33 -5.92 -6.03
N GLU A 68 12.18 -4.94 -6.31
CA GLU A 68 13.36 -4.62 -5.52
C GLU A 68 13.02 -4.14 -4.11
N VAL A 69 13.90 -4.48 -3.15
CA VAL A 69 13.87 -3.89 -1.82
C VAL A 69 14.62 -2.55 -1.85
N LEU A 70 13.88 -1.45 -1.83
CA LEU A 70 14.44 -0.10 -1.81
C LEU A 70 15.05 0.26 -0.45
N ARG A 71 14.55 -0.37 0.62
CA ARG A 71 15.11 -0.23 1.97
C ARG A 71 14.83 -1.46 2.82
N GLU A 72 15.88 -2.11 3.31
CA GLU A 72 15.75 -3.31 4.13
C GLU A 72 15.37 -3.00 5.59
N THR A 73 16.01 -2.00 6.20
CA THR A 73 15.85 -1.69 7.64
C THR A 73 15.96 -0.18 7.94
N GLY A 74 15.78 0.17 9.22
CA GLY A 74 15.89 1.53 9.74
C GLY A 74 14.66 2.40 9.48
N ASN A 75 14.72 3.63 10.00
CA ASN A 75 13.65 4.62 9.89
C ASN A 75 13.81 5.45 8.60
N TYR A 76 12.70 5.78 7.94
CA TYR A 76 12.71 6.59 6.70
C TYR A 76 11.48 7.47 6.57
N ALA A 77 11.57 8.47 5.70
CA ALA A 77 10.51 9.41 5.39
C ALA A 77 10.04 9.25 3.94
N LEU A 78 8.74 9.03 3.74
CA LEU A 78 8.10 8.96 2.43
C LEU A 78 7.44 10.30 2.09
N CYS A 79 7.57 10.71 0.82
CA CYS A 79 6.98 11.94 0.33
C CYS A 79 5.46 11.88 0.43
N ARG A 80 4.87 12.88 1.08
CA ARG A 80 3.41 13.07 1.15
C ARG A 80 2.93 14.27 0.33
N CYS A 81 3.79 15.28 0.12
CA CYS A 81 3.42 16.50 -0.62
C CYS A 81 3.37 16.32 -2.15
N GLY A 82 3.83 15.18 -2.67
CA GLY A 82 3.86 14.89 -4.11
C GLY A 82 4.93 15.65 -4.92
N LYS A 83 5.72 16.53 -4.31
CA LYS A 83 6.68 17.40 -5.02
C LYS A 83 8.15 17.02 -4.86
N SER A 84 8.47 15.98 -4.08
CA SER A 84 9.85 15.54 -3.92
C SER A 84 10.53 15.18 -5.24
N ASN A 85 11.82 15.48 -5.37
CA ASN A 85 12.66 15.06 -6.50
C ASN A 85 13.31 13.68 -6.26
N LYS A 86 13.13 13.09 -5.07
CA LYS A 86 13.69 11.78 -4.68
C LYS A 86 12.61 10.77 -4.33
N LYS A 87 11.45 10.84 -4.99
CA LYS A 87 10.34 9.90 -4.76
C LYS A 87 10.83 8.45 -4.83
N PRO A 88 10.34 7.56 -3.94
CA PRO A 88 9.24 7.78 -3.00
C PRO A 88 9.65 8.50 -1.70
N PHE A 89 10.92 8.84 -1.52
CA PHE A 89 11.44 9.46 -0.30
C PHE A 89 11.12 10.96 -0.22
N CYS A 90 11.12 11.48 1.00
CA CYS A 90 11.08 12.92 1.26
C CYS A 90 12.47 13.55 1.07
N ASP A 91 12.51 14.75 0.50
CA ASP A 91 13.70 15.61 0.32
C ASP A 91 13.41 17.06 0.77
N ASP A 92 12.49 17.23 1.72
CA ASP A 92 12.14 18.49 2.37
C ASP A 92 11.48 19.55 1.48
N THR A 93 11.19 19.25 0.21
CA THR A 93 10.42 20.15 -0.69
C THR A 93 9.07 20.60 -0.10
N HIS A 94 8.48 19.83 0.82
CA HIS A 94 7.24 20.19 1.49
C HIS A 94 7.35 21.48 2.34
N GLU A 95 8.54 21.78 2.88
CA GLU A 95 8.79 23.01 3.62
C GLU A 95 8.84 24.21 2.67
N GLU A 96 9.54 24.07 1.55
CA GLU A 96 9.74 25.13 0.56
C GLU A 96 8.43 25.57 -0.11
N ILE A 97 7.55 24.61 -0.40
CA ILE A 97 6.26 24.89 -1.05
C ILE A 97 5.14 25.23 -0.05
N GLY A 98 5.43 25.19 1.26
CA GLY A 98 4.42 25.39 2.30
C GLY A 98 3.29 24.37 2.24
N PHE A 99 3.61 23.08 2.13
CA PHE A 99 2.61 22.01 2.03
C PHE A 99 1.64 22.04 3.22
N GLU A 100 0.36 22.24 2.94
CA GLU A 100 -0.70 22.15 3.93
C GLU A 100 -1.30 20.74 3.92
N GLY A 101 -0.85 19.90 4.85
CA GLY A 101 -1.28 18.51 4.95
C GLY A 101 -2.60 18.38 5.71
N THR A 102 -3.67 19.03 5.26
CA THR A 102 -5.00 19.03 5.90
C THR A 102 -5.85 17.81 5.60
N GLU A 103 -5.37 16.92 4.72
CA GLU A 103 -6.03 15.65 4.40
C GLU A 103 -6.39 14.87 5.66
N ALA A 104 -7.64 14.45 5.75
CA ALA A 104 -8.17 13.69 6.87
C ALA A 104 -8.96 12.50 6.33
N ALA A 105 -8.59 11.31 6.78
CA ALA A 105 -9.39 10.11 6.54
C ALA A 105 -10.54 10.03 7.55
N ASP A 106 -11.63 9.37 7.16
CA ASP A 106 -12.65 9.00 8.13
C ASP A 106 -12.05 8.02 9.16
N THR A 107 -12.13 8.42 10.44
CA THR A 107 -11.63 7.64 11.59
C THR A 107 -12.75 6.93 12.35
N GLY A 108 -13.97 6.94 11.81
CA GLY A 108 -15.09 6.15 12.32
C GLY A 108 -14.81 4.65 12.30
N GLN A 109 -15.69 3.86 12.91
CA GLN A 109 -15.51 2.41 12.91
C GLN A 109 -15.77 1.84 11.52
N ILE A 110 -14.90 0.95 11.05
CA ILE A 110 -15.10 0.19 9.79
C ILE A 110 -16.51 -0.42 9.76
N ALA A 111 -16.99 -0.92 10.89
CA ALA A 111 -18.31 -1.55 11.00
C ALA A 111 -19.47 -0.64 10.56
N ASP A 112 -19.36 0.68 10.72
CA ASP A 112 -20.43 1.63 10.42
C ASP A 112 -20.54 1.95 8.92
N ARG A 113 -19.43 1.82 8.19
CA ARG A 113 -19.32 2.16 6.76
C ARG A 113 -19.33 0.95 5.83
N ARG A 114 -18.94 -0.23 6.33
CA ARG A 114 -18.87 -1.45 5.51
C ARG A 114 -20.26 -1.96 5.14
N GLN A 115 -20.38 -2.44 3.91
CA GLN A 115 -21.50 -3.25 3.44
C GLN A 115 -21.16 -4.73 3.52
N THR A 116 -22.18 -5.57 3.70
CA THR A 116 -22.02 -7.03 3.71
C THR A 116 -22.85 -7.65 2.60
N PHE A 117 -22.19 -8.36 1.70
CA PHE A 117 -22.82 -9.10 0.61
C PHE A 117 -22.79 -10.59 0.91
N ARG A 118 -23.97 -11.20 0.98
CA ARG A 118 -24.10 -12.64 1.20
C ARG A 118 -23.80 -13.41 -0.08
N SER A 119 -22.94 -14.41 0.04
CA SER A 119 -22.69 -15.46 -0.95
C SER A 119 -23.01 -16.83 -0.34
N PRO A 120 -23.09 -17.93 -1.13
CA PRO A 120 -23.39 -19.25 -0.60
C PRO A 120 -22.46 -19.76 0.51
N LYS A 121 -21.14 -19.54 0.39
CA LYS A 121 -20.12 -20.06 1.32
C LYS A 121 -19.41 -19.02 2.18
N ILE A 122 -19.50 -17.74 1.81
CA ILE A 122 -18.83 -16.62 2.50
C ILE A 122 -19.72 -15.37 2.52
N PHE A 123 -19.38 -14.43 3.37
CA PHE A 123 -19.92 -13.07 3.38
C PHE A 123 -18.81 -12.09 3.01
N ILE A 124 -18.96 -11.45 1.85
CA ILE A 124 -18.02 -10.43 1.35
C ILE A 124 -18.28 -9.14 2.12
N LYS A 125 -17.22 -8.54 2.63
CA LYS A 125 -17.22 -7.25 3.33
C LYS A 125 -16.61 -6.21 2.41
N ASP A 126 -17.30 -5.09 2.26
CA ASP A 126 -16.94 -4.03 1.34
C ASP A 126 -17.01 -2.68 2.04
N ASP A 127 -15.86 -2.13 2.35
CA ASP A 127 -15.68 -0.77 2.84
C ASP A 127 -15.12 0.10 1.73
N HIS A 128 -16.00 0.48 0.80
CA HIS A 128 -15.63 1.20 -0.41
C HIS A 128 -14.94 2.54 -0.16
N SER A 129 -15.02 3.10 1.06
CA SER A 129 -14.29 4.32 1.44
C SER A 129 -12.77 4.16 1.41
N LEU A 130 -12.28 2.91 1.47
CA LEU A 130 -10.86 2.57 1.40
C LEU A 130 -10.40 2.26 -0.04
N CYS A 131 -11.29 2.33 -1.03
CA CYS A 131 -10.97 1.88 -2.38
C CYS A 131 -9.85 2.73 -2.99
N VAL A 132 -8.77 2.08 -3.43
CA VAL A 132 -7.67 2.72 -4.17
C VAL A 132 -7.76 2.43 -5.67
N HIS A 133 -8.92 1.94 -6.14
CA HIS A 133 -9.19 1.66 -7.55
C HIS A 133 -8.11 0.82 -8.25
N SER A 134 -7.56 -0.19 -7.57
CA SER A 134 -6.58 -1.13 -8.13
C SER A 134 -7.20 -2.25 -8.99
N GLU A 135 -8.50 -2.18 -9.28
CA GLU A 135 -9.26 -3.02 -10.22
C GLU A 135 -9.27 -4.57 -10.04
N PHE A 136 -8.47 -5.15 -9.14
CA PHE A 136 -8.39 -6.62 -8.89
C PHE A 136 -9.73 -7.32 -8.62
N CYS A 137 -10.75 -6.57 -8.20
CA CYS A 137 -12.10 -7.09 -7.92
C CYS A 137 -12.98 -7.27 -9.17
N GLY A 138 -12.47 -6.90 -10.36
CA GLY A 138 -13.20 -6.95 -11.61
C GLY A 138 -12.33 -7.37 -12.79
N THR A 139 -13.03 -7.79 -13.83
CA THR A 139 -12.52 -8.08 -15.17
C THR A 139 -13.50 -7.46 -16.17
N ARG A 140 -13.12 -7.41 -17.43
CA ARG A 140 -13.98 -7.11 -18.59
C ARG A 140 -15.21 -8.01 -18.65
N LEU A 141 -15.15 -9.23 -18.11
CA LEU A 141 -16.21 -10.22 -18.25
C LEU A 141 -17.13 -10.29 -17.04
N THR A 142 -16.62 -9.99 -15.84
CA THR A 142 -17.37 -10.11 -14.59
C THR A 142 -16.64 -9.43 -13.42
N ASN A 143 -17.25 -9.46 -12.23
CA ASN A 143 -16.68 -8.99 -10.99
C ASN A 143 -17.11 -9.89 -9.82
N ILE A 144 -16.47 -9.72 -8.66
CA ILE A 144 -16.74 -10.54 -7.48
C ILE A 144 -18.22 -10.51 -7.04
N TRP A 145 -18.92 -9.40 -7.23
CA TRP A 145 -20.32 -9.25 -6.81
C TRP A 145 -21.26 -10.04 -7.72
N GLU A 146 -21.00 -10.07 -9.02
CA GLU A 146 -21.73 -10.89 -10.00
C GLU A 146 -21.44 -12.38 -9.83
N MET A 147 -20.17 -12.74 -9.63
CA MET A 147 -19.73 -14.12 -9.44
C MET A 147 -20.32 -14.76 -8.17
N ARG A 148 -20.63 -13.94 -7.15
CA ARG A 148 -21.10 -14.39 -5.83
C ARG A 148 -22.26 -15.40 -5.89
N ALA A 149 -23.20 -15.24 -6.82
CA ALA A 149 -24.36 -16.12 -6.92
C ALA A 149 -23.98 -17.56 -7.30
N LYS A 150 -22.81 -17.75 -7.93
CA LYS A 150 -22.29 -19.03 -8.41
C LYS A 150 -21.24 -19.65 -7.48
N SER A 151 -20.90 -19.03 -6.35
CA SER A 151 -19.79 -19.50 -5.48
C SER A 151 -20.09 -20.76 -4.65
N ASN A 152 -21.17 -21.48 -4.97
CA ASN A 152 -21.29 -22.89 -4.60
C ASN A 152 -20.23 -23.75 -5.31
N ASP A 153 -19.92 -23.38 -6.57
CA ASP A 153 -18.78 -23.91 -7.31
C ASP A 153 -17.48 -23.50 -6.60
N SER A 154 -16.61 -24.48 -6.35
CA SER A 154 -15.36 -24.27 -5.61
C SER A 154 -14.33 -23.48 -6.42
N GLU A 155 -14.31 -23.57 -7.75
CA GLU A 155 -13.41 -22.79 -8.60
C GLU A 155 -13.82 -21.33 -8.60
N VAL A 156 -15.13 -21.05 -8.74
CA VAL A 156 -15.67 -19.69 -8.65
C VAL A 156 -15.40 -19.08 -7.28
N LEU A 157 -15.57 -19.84 -6.19
CA LEU A 157 -15.26 -19.36 -4.86
C LEU A 157 -13.78 -19.04 -4.69
N ALA A 158 -12.89 -19.94 -5.15
CA ALA A 158 -11.45 -19.74 -5.06
C ALA A 158 -11.02 -18.49 -5.82
N GLU A 159 -11.60 -18.24 -7.00
CA GLU A 159 -11.32 -17.02 -7.77
C GLU A 159 -11.80 -15.76 -7.03
N ILE A 160 -13.01 -15.75 -6.48
CA ILE A 160 -13.50 -14.62 -5.67
C ILE A 160 -12.56 -14.32 -4.51
N ILE A 161 -12.12 -15.35 -3.78
CA ILE A 161 -11.20 -15.18 -2.64
C ILE A 161 -9.87 -14.62 -3.13
N ALA A 162 -9.31 -15.17 -4.22
CA ALA A 162 -8.05 -14.69 -4.77
C ALA A 162 -8.14 -13.23 -5.25
N MET A 163 -9.27 -12.81 -5.83
CA MET A 163 -9.52 -11.40 -6.21
C MET A 163 -9.62 -10.50 -4.97
N ILE A 164 -10.28 -10.95 -3.90
CA ILE A 164 -10.38 -10.21 -2.63
C ILE A 164 -9.00 -10.07 -1.96
N ASP A 165 -8.23 -11.15 -1.87
CA ASP A 165 -6.91 -11.17 -1.22
C ASP A 165 -5.88 -10.28 -1.92
N ARG A 166 -6.13 -9.90 -3.18
CA ARG A 166 -5.29 -8.95 -3.93
C ARG A 166 -5.68 -7.50 -3.70
N CYS A 167 -6.80 -7.21 -3.03
CA CYS A 167 -7.22 -5.84 -2.72
C CYS A 167 -6.20 -5.16 -1.78
N PRO A 168 -5.40 -4.19 -2.25
CA PRO A 168 -4.27 -3.66 -1.49
C PRO A 168 -4.68 -2.76 -0.32
N SER A 169 -5.90 -2.20 -0.36
CA SER A 169 -6.37 -1.25 0.65
C SER A 169 -7.24 -1.88 1.74
N GLY A 170 -7.53 -3.18 1.64
CA GLY A 170 -8.47 -3.84 2.56
C GLY A 170 -9.92 -3.39 2.40
N THR A 171 -10.26 -2.73 1.28
CA THR A 171 -11.67 -2.42 0.92
C THR A 171 -12.52 -3.67 0.93
N LEU A 172 -11.96 -4.75 0.37
CA LEU A 172 -12.59 -6.04 0.28
C LEU A 172 -11.94 -7.00 1.26
N THR A 173 -12.76 -7.63 2.08
CA THR A 173 -12.40 -8.77 2.92
C THR A 173 -13.55 -9.76 2.95
N TYR A 174 -13.41 -10.89 3.63
CA TYR A 174 -14.50 -11.85 3.77
C TYR A 174 -14.53 -12.52 5.14
N THR A 175 -15.67 -13.14 5.42
CA THR A 175 -15.96 -13.87 6.67
C THR A 175 -16.72 -15.15 6.32
N LEU A 176 -16.60 -16.20 7.14
CA LEU A 176 -17.34 -17.46 6.95
C LEU A 176 -18.79 -17.37 7.44
N GLU A 177 -19.01 -16.55 8.47
CA GLU A 177 -20.31 -16.28 9.07
C GLU A 177 -20.63 -14.79 8.93
N ARG A 178 -21.92 -14.41 8.99
CA ARG A 178 -22.37 -13.04 8.72
C ARG A 178 -21.59 -12.00 9.53
N ASP A 179 -21.34 -12.27 10.80
CA ASP A 179 -20.66 -11.37 11.73
C ASP A 179 -19.41 -12.04 12.34
N GLY A 180 -18.83 -12.99 11.61
CA GLY A 180 -17.63 -13.73 12.03
C GLY A 180 -16.34 -12.91 11.90
N GLU A 181 -15.22 -13.54 12.26
CA GLU A 181 -13.90 -12.94 12.14
C GLU A 181 -13.52 -12.70 10.67
N ILE A 182 -12.93 -11.53 10.42
CA ILE A 182 -12.40 -11.14 9.11
C ILE A 182 -11.22 -12.05 8.78
N ILE A 183 -11.22 -12.57 7.56
CA ILE A 183 -10.12 -13.33 7.00
C ILE A 183 -9.36 -12.43 6.04
N GLU A 184 -8.05 -12.33 6.26
CA GLU A 184 -7.08 -11.62 5.43
C GLU A 184 -5.92 -12.54 5.09
N PRO A 185 -5.24 -12.34 3.95
CA PRO A 185 -4.05 -13.09 3.62
C PRO A 185 -2.91 -12.76 4.58
N ASP A 186 -2.09 -13.77 4.91
CA ASP A 186 -0.87 -13.57 5.69
C ASP A 186 0.20 -12.92 4.80
N LEU A 187 0.33 -11.59 4.93
CA LEU A 187 1.28 -10.78 4.16
C LEU A 187 2.49 -10.38 5.03
N PRO A 188 3.69 -10.27 4.42
CA PRO A 188 4.84 -9.74 5.13
C PRO A 188 4.58 -8.30 5.60
N LYS A 189 5.14 -7.97 6.77
CA LYS A 189 5.11 -6.60 7.30
C LYS A 189 6.09 -5.72 6.54
N GLU A 190 5.65 -5.13 5.44
CA GLU A 190 6.45 -4.26 4.57
C GLU A 190 5.58 -3.11 4.02
N VAL A 191 6.21 -2.03 3.58
CA VAL A 191 5.57 -0.98 2.79
C VAL A 191 5.83 -1.27 1.31
N GLY A 192 4.76 -1.46 0.54
CA GLY A 192 4.83 -1.55 -0.92
C GLY A 192 4.65 -0.18 -1.57
N VAL A 193 5.56 0.22 -2.45
CA VAL A 193 5.40 1.40 -3.32
C VAL A 193 5.15 0.96 -4.75
N ILE A 194 4.14 1.55 -5.38
CA ILE A 194 3.73 1.22 -6.74
C ILE A 194 4.11 2.40 -7.65
N PRO A 195 5.06 2.22 -8.59
CA PRO A 195 5.40 3.26 -9.55
C PRO A 195 4.18 3.64 -10.38
N ASN A 196 3.81 4.93 -10.37
CA ASN A 196 2.63 5.45 -11.08
C ASN A 196 1.33 4.70 -10.70
N GLY A 197 1.21 4.29 -9.43
CA GLY A 197 0.02 3.59 -8.94
C GLY A 197 -1.28 4.38 -9.12
N PRO A 198 -2.43 3.72 -8.95
CA PRO A 198 -3.75 4.35 -9.11
C PRO A 198 -3.90 5.56 -8.17
N ILE A 199 -4.57 6.61 -8.68
CA ILE A 199 -4.76 7.92 -8.01
C ILE A 199 -6.00 7.88 -7.13
#